data_AF-A0A2T3AM31-F1
#
_entry.id   AF-A0A2T3AM31-F1
#
_cell.length_a   1.000
_cell.length_b   1.000
_cell.length_c   1.000
_cell.angle_alpha   90.00
_cell.angle_beta   90.00
_cell.angle_gamma   90.00
#
_symmetry.space_group_name_H-M   'P 1'
#
loop_
_entity.id
_entity.type
_entity.pdbx_description
1 polymer ?
#
loop_
_entity_poly.entity_id
_entity_poly.type
_entity_poly.pdbx_seq_one_letter_code
_entity_poly.pdbx_strand_id
1 'polypeptide(L)'
;MTGATLDKAEFDSIPDAIAAFRDGQFIVVLDEPSRENEADLIIAAESITAEQMAFLVRHSSGYVCAPLSPELTDTLDLPQMVTNSQDPRTTAYTLTVDSADPSITTGISAHDRALTCRTLADPTATRDSFRRPGHILPLRSRPGGIRQRRGHTEAATEFCRLAGKRPAGVICELVDDGEVVEGKAIHKEPGMMRGEACIAFARRWGLKVCTIEALVEYVEQVDGKLEINGSS
;
A
#
# COMPACT_ATOMS: atom_id res chain seq x y z
N MET A 1 -28.50 -7.32 2.16
CA MET A 1 -27.82 -8.64 2.24
C MET A 1 -27.20 -8.73 3.62
N THR A 2 -27.56 -9.76 4.39
CA THR A 2 -27.03 -10.01 5.73
C THR A 2 -25.52 -10.17 5.62
N GLY A 3 -24.75 -9.21 6.13
CA GLY A 3 -23.29 -9.28 6.13
C GLY A 3 -22.86 -10.47 6.96
N ALA A 4 -22.43 -11.55 6.31
CA ALA A 4 -21.72 -12.60 6.99
C ALA A 4 -20.45 -11.96 7.57
N THR A 5 -20.32 -12.00 8.90
CA THR A 5 -19.03 -11.73 9.55
C THR A 5 -18.03 -12.73 9.02
N LEU A 6 -16.99 -12.24 8.34
CA LEU A 6 -15.88 -13.07 7.86
C LEU A 6 -15.28 -13.86 9.02
N ASP A 7 -14.99 -15.14 8.79
CA ASP A 7 -14.38 -15.95 9.84
C ASP A 7 -12.92 -15.52 10.02
N LYS A 8 -12.56 -15.15 11.26
CA LYS A 8 -11.18 -14.76 11.60
C LYS A 8 -10.17 -15.87 11.26
N ALA A 9 -10.60 -17.14 11.22
CA ALA A 9 -9.76 -18.27 10.85
C ALA A 9 -9.34 -18.30 9.37
N GLU A 10 -9.98 -17.53 8.49
CA GLU A 10 -9.62 -17.45 7.08
C GLU A 10 -8.42 -16.53 6.80
N PHE A 11 -8.07 -15.68 7.77
CA PHE A 11 -6.93 -14.77 7.71
C PHE A 11 -5.65 -15.43 8.25
N ASP A 12 -4.51 -15.09 7.65
CA ASP A 12 -3.21 -15.49 8.16
C ASP A 12 -2.83 -14.69 9.42
N SER A 13 -1.93 -15.25 10.22
CA SER A 13 -1.39 -14.57 11.38
C SER A 13 -0.53 -13.37 10.97
N ILE A 14 -0.50 -12.31 11.80
CA ILE A 14 0.39 -11.16 11.56
C ILE A 14 1.88 -11.58 11.50
N PRO A 15 2.40 -12.49 12.36
CA PRO A 15 3.75 -13.03 12.20
C PRO A 15 4.02 -13.67 10.84
N ASP A 16 3.08 -14.43 10.27
CA ASP A 16 3.23 -15.04 8.95
C ASP A 16 3.21 -13.99 7.83
N ALA A 17 2.34 -12.98 7.95
CA ALA A 17 2.31 -11.85 7.01
C ALA A 17 3.62 -11.04 7.06
N ILE A 18 4.18 -10.79 8.26
CA ILE A 18 5.49 -10.15 8.43
C ILE A 18 6.59 -10.99 7.76
N ALA A 19 6.59 -12.31 7.93
CA ALA A 19 7.58 -13.18 7.31
C ALA A 19 7.51 -13.12 5.77
N ALA A 20 6.31 -13.24 5.19
CA ALA A 20 6.11 -13.11 3.75
C ALA A 20 6.55 -11.74 3.22
N PHE A 21 6.18 -10.67 3.92
CA PHE A 21 6.57 -9.30 3.57
C PHE A 21 8.11 -9.11 3.63
N ARG A 22 8.76 -9.68 4.65
CA ARG A 22 10.22 -9.69 4.79
C ARG A 22 10.90 -10.43 3.63
N ASP A 23 10.26 -11.45 3.09
CA ASP A 23 10.77 -12.23 1.97
C ASP A 23 10.50 -11.56 0.60
N GLY A 24 9.99 -10.32 0.60
CA GLY A 24 9.74 -9.55 -0.62
C GLY A 24 8.48 -9.98 -1.38
N GLN A 25 7.54 -10.61 -0.68
CA GLN A 25 6.25 -11.02 -1.24
C GLN A 25 5.20 -9.93 -1.07
N PHE A 26 4.21 -9.92 -1.97
CA PHE A 26 2.98 -9.19 -1.70
C PHE A 26 2.21 -9.84 -0.55
N ILE A 27 1.55 -9.01 0.24
CA ILE A 27 0.48 -9.42 1.16
C ILE A 27 -0.80 -8.67 0.79
N VAL A 28 -1.94 -9.27 1.09
CA VAL A 28 -3.25 -8.63 0.94
C VAL A 28 -3.69 -8.13 2.31
N VAL A 29 -4.01 -6.84 2.42
CA VAL A 29 -4.40 -6.24 3.71
C VAL A 29 -5.75 -5.59 3.56
N LEU A 30 -6.71 -6.02 4.39
CA LEU A 30 -8.07 -5.45 4.41
C LEU A 30 -8.18 -4.39 5.51
N ASP A 31 -8.82 -3.27 5.21
CA ASP A 31 -9.27 -2.33 6.22
C ASP A 31 -10.67 -2.63 6.75
N GLU A 32 -11.15 -1.84 7.72
CA GLU A 32 -12.43 -2.09 8.37
C GLU A 32 -13.63 -1.85 7.41
N PRO A 33 -14.72 -2.65 7.51
CA PRO A 33 -15.93 -2.43 6.72
C PRO A 33 -16.58 -1.05 6.87
N SER A 34 -16.36 -0.39 8.02
CA SER A 34 -16.83 0.97 8.31
C SER A 34 -15.91 2.08 7.76
N ARG A 35 -14.71 1.73 7.27
CA ARG A 35 -13.74 2.65 6.67
C ARG A 35 -13.82 2.58 5.14
N GLU A 36 -12.87 1.99 4.43
CA GLU A 36 -12.90 1.85 2.96
C GLU A 36 -13.60 0.54 2.58
N ASN A 37 -13.56 -0.46 3.46
CA ASN A 37 -13.99 -1.84 3.24
C ASN A 37 -13.20 -2.51 2.09
N GLU A 38 -11.98 -2.08 1.84
CA GLU A 38 -11.16 -2.44 0.68
C GLU A 38 -9.98 -3.31 1.08
N ALA A 39 -9.29 -3.85 0.08
CA ALA A 39 -8.05 -4.57 0.26
C ALA A 39 -6.97 -4.02 -0.66
N ASP A 40 -5.76 -3.84 -0.14
CA ASP A 40 -4.60 -3.45 -0.92
C ASP A 40 -3.63 -4.61 -1.06
N LEU A 41 -2.99 -4.69 -2.24
CA LEU A 41 -1.72 -5.38 -2.38
C LEU A 41 -0.61 -4.52 -1.79
N ILE A 42 0.08 -5.02 -0.77
CA ILE A 42 1.16 -4.32 -0.07
C ILE A 42 2.47 -5.09 -0.21
N ILE A 43 3.56 -4.40 -0.55
CA ILE A 43 4.92 -4.97 -0.65
C ILE A 43 5.99 -3.94 -0.21
N ALA A 44 7.15 -4.41 0.24
CA ALA A 44 8.30 -3.56 0.52
C ALA A 44 8.85 -2.94 -0.78
N ALA A 45 9.00 -1.62 -0.82
CA ALA A 45 9.44 -0.91 -2.03
C ALA A 45 10.87 -1.27 -2.45
N GLU A 46 11.76 -1.61 -1.50
CA GLU A 46 13.12 -2.04 -1.82
C GLU A 46 13.19 -3.39 -2.55
N SER A 47 12.14 -4.22 -2.45
CA SER A 47 12.12 -5.59 -2.99
C SER A 47 11.30 -5.71 -4.28
N ILE A 48 10.53 -4.70 -4.67
CA ILE A 48 9.60 -4.81 -5.81
C ILE A 48 10.33 -4.94 -7.14
N THR A 49 10.04 -5.98 -7.91
CA THR A 49 10.55 -6.18 -9.28
C THR A 49 9.63 -5.60 -10.34
N ALA A 50 10.10 -5.56 -11.60
CA ALA A 50 9.27 -5.13 -12.73
C ALA A 50 8.08 -6.08 -12.96
N GLU A 51 8.29 -7.39 -12.80
CA GLU A 51 7.25 -8.41 -12.94
C GLU A 51 6.20 -8.30 -11.83
N GLN A 52 6.65 -8.04 -10.59
CA GLN A 52 5.76 -7.79 -9.46
C GLN A 52 4.95 -6.50 -9.65
N MET A 53 5.57 -5.43 -10.16
CA MET A 53 4.84 -4.20 -10.50
C MET A 53 3.84 -4.43 -11.64
N ALA A 54 4.18 -5.24 -12.65
CA ALA A 54 3.24 -5.59 -13.72
C ALA A 54 2.04 -6.37 -13.17
N PHE A 55 2.28 -7.31 -12.24
CA PHE A 55 1.23 -8.03 -11.52
C PHE A 55 0.34 -7.07 -10.71
N LEU A 56 0.95 -6.17 -9.93
CA LEU A 56 0.23 -5.15 -9.16
C LEU A 56 -0.69 -4.35 -10.07
N VAL A 57 -0.17 -3.79 -11.15
CA VAL A 57 -0.93 -2.96 -12.10
C VAL A 57 -2.04 -3.76 -12.78
N ARG A 58 -1.83 -5.03 -13.08
CA ARG A 58 -2.84 -5.90 -13.71
C ARG A 58 -4.03 -6.18 -12.80
N HIS A 59 -3.82 -6.23 -11.49
CA HIS A 59 -4.83 -6.69 -10.52
C HIS A 59 -5.32 -5.61 -9.55
N SER A 60 -4.89 -4.36 -9.74
CA SER A 60 -5.27 -3.23 -8.90
C SER A 60 -5.91 -2.11 -9.69
N SER A 61 -6.25 -1.01 -9.01
CA SER A 61 -6.70 0.24 -9.63
C SER A 61 -5.67 0.83 -10.61
N GLY A 62 -4.41 0.44 -10.49
CA GLY A 62 -3.28 0.98 -11.27
C GLY A 62 -2.79 2.33 -10.75
N TYR A 63 -3.44 2.91 -9.73
CA TYR A 63 -3.06 4.15 -9.07
C TYR A 63 -2.00 3.90 -7.98
N VAL A 64 -0.84 3.44 -8.44
CA VAL A 64 0.23 2.90 -7.58
C VAL A 64 0.79 3.97 -6.65
N CYS A 65 0.65 3.70 -5.35
CA CYS A 65 1.11 4.58 -4.28
C CYS A 65 2.35 4.00 -3.58
N ALA A 66 3.17 4.88 -3.00
CA ALA A 66 4.34 4.51 -2.22
C ALA A 66 4.28 5.10 -0.81
N PRO A 67 3.74 4.37 0.20
CA PRO A 67 3.75 4.85 1.58
C PRO A 67 5.15 4.97 2.16
N LEU A 68 5.49 6.15 2.67
CA LEU A 68 6.78 6.49 3.24
C LEU A 68 6.61 7.00 4.66
N SER A 69 7.62 6.74 5.49
CA SER A 69 7.75 7.42 6.79
C SER A 69 7.84 8.96 6.64
N PRO A 70 7.39 9.73 7.65
CA PRO A 70 7.58 11.18 7.69
C PRO A 70 9.02 11.61 7.40
N GLU A 71 9.99 10.95 8.02
CA GLU A 71 11.42 11.26 7.92
C GLU A 71 11.93 11.10 6.49
N LEU A 72 11.42 10.10 5.78
CA LEU A 72 11.79 9.86 4.38
C LEU A 72 11.17 10.90 3.45
N THR A 73 9.92 11.32 3.70
CA THR A 73 9.32 12.42 2.93
C THR A 73 10.07 13.75 3.12
N ASP A 74 10.54 14.02 4.35
CA ASP A 74 11.31 15.22 4.65
C ASP A 74 12.72 15.14 4.03
N THR A 75 13.38 13.98 4.08
CA THR A 75 14.71 13.75 3.49
C THR A 75 14.70 13.87 1.96
N LEU A 76 13.66 13.35 1.31
CA LEU A 76 13.53 13.34 -0.15
C LEU A 76 12.88 14.60 -0.73
N ASP A 77 12.56 15.58 0.13
CA ASP A 77 11.87 16.83 -0.24
C ASP A 77 10.58 16.55 -1.04
N LEU A 78 9.68 15.79 -0.40
CA LEU A 78 8.38 15.40 -0.92
C LEU A 78 7.27 16.14 -0.16
N PRO A 79 6.99 17.41 -0.50
CA PRO A 79 5.91 18.16 0.14
C PRO A 79 4.54 17.56 -0.21
N GLN A 80 3.55 17.82 0.65
CA GLN A 80 2.16 17.47 0.37
C GLN A 80 1.69 18.11 -0.94
N MET A 81 0.92 17.37 -1.73
CA MET A 81 0.41 17.82 -3.03
C MET A 81 -0.49 19.04 -2.90
N VAL A 82 -1.29 19.10 -1.83
CA VAL A 82 -2.20 20.20 -1.52
C VAL A 82 -2.05 20.58 -0.05
N THR A 83 -2.12 21.87 0.25
CA THR A 83 -2.00 22.39 1.63
C THR A 83 -3.28 22.20 2.43
N ASN A 84 -4.46 22.32 1.79
CA ASN A 84 -5.77 22.15 2.41
C ASN A 84 -6.52 20.99 1.73
N SER A 85 -6.25 19.76 2.16
CA SER A 85 -6.89 18.58 1.58
C SER A 85 -8.40 18.57 1.82
N GLN A 86 -9.14 18.24 0.77
CA GLN A 86 -10.59 17.99 0.81
C GLN A 86 -10.92 16.49 0.83
N ASP A 87 -9.90 15.63 0.85
CA ASP A 87 -10.05 14.19 0.98
C ASP A 87 -10.69 13.86 2.34
N PRO A 88 -11.85 13.17 2.40
CA PRO A 88 -12.54 12.85 3.64
C PRO A 88 -11.75 11.93 4.58
N ARG A 89 -10.77 11.19 4.04
CA ARG A 89 -9.84 10.33 4.78
C ARG A 89 -8.47 10.96 4.95
N THR A 90 -8.27 12.16 4.40
CA THR A 90 -7.03 12.93 4.45
C THR A 90 -5.81 12.09 4.04
N THR A 91 -5.95 11.30 2.97
CA THR A 91 -4.81 10.56 2.42
C THR A 91 -3.72 11.56 2.03
N ALA A 92 -2.53 11.36 2.60
CA ALA A 92 -1.48 12.38 2.66
C ALA A 92 -0.57 12.32 1.42
N TYR A 93 -1.17 12.55 0.25
CA TYR A 93 -0.49 12.58 -1.04
C TYR A 93 0.63 13.62 -1.06
N THR A 94 1.81 13.21 -1.50
CA THR A 94 2.91 14.12 -1.85
C THR A 94 2.92 14.41 -3.35
N LEU A 95 3.84 15.25 -3.83
CA LEU A 95 4.09 15.39 -5.26
C LEU A 95 4.46 14.04 -5.88
N THR A 96 3.90 13.72 -7.05
CA THR A 96 4.26 12.50 -7.78
C THR A 96 5.70 12.56 -8.27
N VAL A 97 6.31 11.38 -8.41
CA VAL A 97 7.72 11.25 -8.79
C VAL A 97 7.94 10.16 -9.82
N ASP A 98 8.97 10.35 -10.63
CA ASP A 98 9.68 9.29 -11.35
C ASP A 98 11.14 9.30 -10.89
N SER A 99 11.83 8.16 -10.94
CA SER A 99 13.28 8.14 -10.73
C SER A 99 13.99 8.97 -11.79
N ALA A 100 15.06 9.67 -11.39
CA ALA A 100 15.92 10.41 -12.31
C ALA A 100 16.88 9.51 -13.09
N ASP A 101 16.91 8.20 -12.79
CA ASP A 101 17.81 7.22 -13.41
C ASP A 101 17.78 7.27 -14.96
N PRO A 102 18.93 7.13 -15.64
CA PRO A 102 19.00 7.19 -17.10
C PRO A 102 18.20 6.10 -17.84
N SER A 103 17.91 4.97 -17.17
CA SER A 103 17.08 3.89 -17.72
C SER A 103 15.58 4.19 -17.73
N ILE A 104 15.14 5.20 -16.97
CA ILE A 104 13.74 5.63 -16.98
C ILE A 104 13.42 6.28 -18.31
N THR A 105 12.39 5.76 -18.97
CA THR A 105 11.91 6.26 -20.25
C THR A 105 10.80 7.28 -20.04
N THR A 106 9.55 6.83 -20.04
CA THR A 106 8.37 7.67 -19.83
C THR A 106 7.88 7.65 -18.38
N GLY A 107 8.41 6.77 -17.53
CA GLY A 107 8.01 6.66 -16.12
C GLY A 107 6.87 5.68 -15.84
N ILE A 108 6.00 5.40 -16.82
CA ILE A 108 4.75 4.66 -16.58
C ILE A 108 4.89 3.13 -16.60
N SER A 109 5.95 2.62 -17.24
CA SER A 109 6.14 1.18 -17.41
C SER A 109 6.25 0.48 -16.05
N ALA A 110 5.98 -0.83 -16.01
CA ALA A 110 6.17 -1.60 -14.78
C ALA A 110 7.63 -1.56 -14.30
N HIS A 111 8.58 -1.58 -15.24
CA HIS A 111 10.00 -1.38 -14.95
C HIS A 111 10.26 -0.01 -14.29
N ASP A 112 9.78 1.07 -14.91
CA ASP A 112 10.08 2.44 -14.50
C ASP A 112 9.45 2.76 -13.13
N ARG A 113 8.20 2.32 -12.92
CA ARG A 113 7.49 2.44 -11.65
C ARG A 113 8.14 1.62 -10.54
N ALA A 114 8.55 0.37 -10.81
CA ALA A 114 9.27 -0.45 -9.84
C ALA A 114 10.63 0.15 -9.46
N LEU A 115 11.39 0.66 -10.45
CA LEU A 115 12.66 1.34 -10.20
C LEU A 115 12.46 2.61 -9.37
N THR A 116 11.41 3.37 -9.64
CA THR A 116 11.05 4.55 -8.83
C THR A 116 10.75 4.18 -7.38
N CYS A 117 9.97 3.13 -7.14
CA CYS A 117 9.73 2.61 -5.79
C CYS A 117 11.02 2.15 -5.08
N ARG A 118 11.90 1.42 -5.77
CA ARG A 118 13.21 1.03 -5.20
C ARG A 118 14.09 2.24 -4.91
N THR A 119 14.07 3.26 -5.77
CA THR A 119 14.80 4.53 -5.56
C THR A 119 14.28 5.25 -4.32
N LEU A 120 12.96 5.28 -4.08
CA LEU A 120 12.37 5.84 -2.84
C LEU A 120 12.87 5.12 -1.58
N ALA A 121 13.17 3.82 -1.67
CA ALA A 121 13.67 3.03 -0.55
C ALA A 121 15.20 3.10 -0.35
N ASP A 122 15.94 3.56 -1.36
CA ASP A 122 17.40 3.58 -1.38
C ASP A 122 17.95 4.53 -0.28
N PRO A 123 18.80 4.06 0.65
CA PRO A 123 19.38 4.90 1.69
C PRO A 123 20.28 6.03 1.19
N THR A 124 20.72 5.99 -0.07
CA THR A 124 21.56 7.01 -0.70
C THR A 124 20.77 8.01 -1.53
N ALA A 125 19.46 7.78 -1.72
CA ALA A 125 18.62 8.67 -2.50
C ALA A 125 18.54 10.07 -1.87
N THR A 126 18.54 11.07 -2.74
CA THR A 126 18.38 12.47 -2.37
C THR A 126 17.20 13.06 -3.14
N ARG A 127 16.87 14.32 -2.89
CA ARG A 127 15.84 15.02 -3.68
C ARG A 127 16.10 14.97 -5.19
N ASP A 128 17.36 14.96 -5.62
CA ASP A 128 17.76 14.99 -7.03
C ASP A 128 17.67 13.62 -7.70
N SER A 129 17.46 12.55 -6.92
CA SER A 129 17.17 11.20 -7.42
C SER A 129 15.79 11.10 -8.09
N PHE A 130 14.98 12.16 -8.07
CA PHE A 130 13.60 12.16 -8.56
C PHE A 130 13.26 13.32 -9.49
N ARG A 131 12.52 13.01 -10.54
CA ARG A 131 11.80 13.97 -11.39
C ARG A 131 10.43 14.24 -10.77
N ARG A 132 9.97 15.50 -10.84
CA ARG A 132 8.67 15.95 -10.30
C ARG A 132 7.98 16.85 -11.35
N PRO A 133 6.72 16.58 -11.75
CA PRO A 133 5.89 15.43 -11.38
C PRO A 133 6.40 14.10 -12.00
N GLY A 134 5.73 12.99 -11.65
CA GLY A 134 5.93 11.67 -12.26
C GLY A 134 4.74 10.73 -12.06
N HIS A 135 4.97 9.41 -12.05
CA HIS A 135 3.93 8.38 -12.16
C HIS A 135 3.81 7.45 -10.93
N ILE A 136 4.68 7.60 -9.94
CA ILE A 136 4.48 7.03 -8.61
C ILE A 136 3.98 8.13 -7.68
N LEU A 137 3.04 7.78 -6.80
CA LEU A 137 2.42 8.69 -5.85
C LEU A 137 2.86 8.39 -4.42
N PRO A 138 3.88 9.07 -3.87
CA PRO A 138 4.29 8.83 -2.50
C PRO A 138 3.25 9.36 -1.51
N LEU A 139 3.00 8.60 -0.45
CA LEU A 139 2.07 8.94 0.63
C LEU A 139 2.84 9.09 1.94
N ARG A 140 2.60 10.15 2.69
CA ARG A 140 3.23 10.33 4.02
C ARG A 140 2.41 9.63 5.09
N SER A 141 2.95 8.60 5.74
CA SER A 141 2.29 8.00 6.90
C SER A 141 2.27 8.97 8.10
N ARG A 142 1.33 8.76 9.03
CA ARG A 142 1.30 9.54 10.28
C ARG A 142 2.41 9.12 11.24
N PRO A 143 3.01 10.05 12.03
CA PRO A 143 4.06 9.71 12.99
C PRO A 143 3.67 8.66 14.04
N GLY A 144 2.40 8.62 14.45
CA GLY A 144 1.88 7.59 15.37
C GLY A 144 1.54 6.25 14.69
N GLY A 145 1.83 6.09 13.40
CA GLY A 145 1.67 4.85 12.63
C GLY A 145 0.24 4.31 12.62
N ILE A 146 0.12 2.99 12.53
CA ILE A 146 -1.17 2.30 12.38
C ILE A 146 -2.13 2.53 13.57
N ARG A 147 -1.57 2.83 14.75
CA ARG A 147 -2.33 3.13 15.97
C ARG A 147 -2.97 4.53 15.92
N GLN A 148 -2.39 5.48 15.18
CA GLN A 148 -2.95 6.81 14.99
C GLN A 148 -3.94 6.86 13.81
N ARG A 149 -3.60 6.20 12.69
CA ARG A 149 -4.47 6.12 11.50
C ARG A 149 -4.50 4.69 10.99
N ARG A 150 -5.68 4.07 11.03
CA ARG A 150 -5.94 2.69 10.57
C ARG A 150 -6.13 2.62 9.05
N GLY A 151 -5.13 3.03 8.27
CA GLY A 151 -5.18 3.00 6.80
C GLY A 151 -4.06 2.19 6.15
N HIS A 152 -4.22 1.85 4.88
CA HIS A 152 -3.24 1.07 4.11
C HIS A 152 -1.86 1.74 4.03
N THR A 153 -1.82 3.08 4.02
CA THR A 153 -0.59 3.88 4.11
C THR A 153 0.21 3.53 5.36
N GLU A 154 -0.41 3.61 6.54
CA GLU A 154 0.25 3.29 7.80
C GLU A 154 0.59 1.81 7.87
N ALA A 155 -0.30 0.93 7.38
CA ALA A 155 -0.09 -0.51 7.42
C ALA A 155 1.18 -0.90 6.65
N ALA A 156 1.39 -0.32 5.46
CA ALA A 156 2.58 -0.55 4.66
C ALA A 156 3.87 -0.15 5.39
N THR A 157 3.90 1.04 6.01
CA THR A 157 5.07 1.50 6.77
C THR A 157 5.28 0.69 8.05
N GLU A 158 4.20 0.20 8.66
CA GLU A 158 4.25 -0.66 9.85
C GLU A 158 4.83 -2.04 9.53
N PHE A 159 4.37 -2.67 8.43
CA PHE A 159 4.96 -3.92 7.95
C PHE A 159 6.44 -3.74 7.58
N CYS A 160 6.83 -2.60 7.00
CA CYS A 160 8.25 -2.31 6.77
C CYS A 160 9.05 -2.32 8.07
N ARG A 161 8.56 -1.64 9.12
CA ARG A 161 9.19 -1.62 10.44
C ARG A 161 9.30 -3.01 11.05
N LEU A 162 8.19 -3.75 11.09
CA LEU A 162 8.11 -5.07 11.71
C LEU A 162 8.96 -6.12 10.96
N ALA A 163 9.10 -5.99 9.64
CA ALA A 163 9.91 -6.87 8.81
C ALA A 163 11.40 -6.49 8.74
N GLY A 164 11.81 -5.36 9.35
CA GLY A 164 13.19 -4.85 9.26
C GLY A 164 13.57 -4.34 7.88
N LYS A 165 12.59 -3.81 7.13
CA LYS A 165 12.74 -3.25 5.78
C LYS A 165 12.93 -1.73 5.82
N ARG A 166 13.35 -1.16 4.69
CA ARG A 166 13.35 0.29 4.48
C ARG A 166 11.93 0.84 4.69
N PRO A 167 11.74 2.03 5.30
CA PRO A 167 10.42 2.57 5.65
C PRO A 167 9.69 3.17 4.44
N ALA A 168 9.61 2.38 3.37
CA ALA A 168 8.99 2.67 2.08
C ALA A 168 8.29 1.40 1.58
N GLY A 169 6.97 1.47 1.44
CA GLY A 169 6.13 0.42 0.86
C GLY A 169 5.61 0.78 -0.52
N VAL A 170 4.91 -0.16 -1.14
CA VAL A 170 4.10 0.05 -2.34
C VAL A 170 2.72 -0.53 -2.07
N ILE A 171 1.68 0.24 -2.38
CA ILE A 171 0.28 -0.17 -2.23
C ILE A 171 -0.53 0.14 -3.49
N CYS A 172 -1.54 -0.67 -3.75
CA CYS A 172 -2.60 -0.36 -4.71
C CYS A 172 -3.82 -1.24 -4.42
N GLU A 173 -5.00 -0.66 -4.57
CA GLU A 173 -6.29 -1.25 -4.19
C GLU A 173 -6.69 -2.37 -5.16
N LEU A 174 -7.15 -3.51 -4.65
CA LEU A 174 -7.69 -4.60 -5.45
C LEU A 174 -9.07 -4.24 -6.01
N VAL A 175 -9.17 -4.21 -7.33
CA VAL A 175 -10.42 -3.93 -8.06
C VAL A 175 -11.08 -5.21 -8.51
N ASP A 176 -12.41 -5.21 -8.57
CA ASP A 176 -13.15 -6.19 -9.34
C ASP A 176 -13.31 -5.62 -10.76
N ASP A 177 -12.57 -6.17 -11.72
CA ASP A 177 -12.64 -5.69 -13.11
C ASP A 177 -13.97 -6.08 -13.79
N GLY A 178 -14.82 -6.90 -13.15
CA GLY A 178 -16.12 -7.29 -13.68
C GLY A 178 -16.01 -8.27 -14.85
N GLU A 179 -17.13 -8.51 -15.53
CA GLU A 179 -17.19 -9.50 -16.61
C GLU A 179 -16.82 -8.91 -17.97
N VAL A 180 -15.96 -9.62 -18.70
CA VAL A 180 -15.61 -9.28 -20.09
C VAL A 180 -16.84 -9.40 -20.99
N VAL A 181 -17.04 -8.39 -21.85
CA VAL A 181 -18.04 -8.44 -22.91
C VAL A 181 -17.35 -8.67 -24.25
N GLU A 182 -17.46 -9.89 -24.78
CA GLU A 182 -16.79 -10.31 -26.00
C GLU A 182 -17.00 -9.30 -27.16
N GLY A 183 -15.90 -8.92 -27.79
CA GLY A 183 -15.87 -7.95 -28.89
C GLY A 183 -16.21 -6.50 -28.50
N LYS A 184 -16.30 -6.15 -27.22
CA LYS A 184 -16.57 -4.78 -26.75
C LYS A 184 -15.53 -4.28 -25.77
N ALA A 185 -15.15 -3.01 -25.89
CA ALA A 185 -14.23 -2.33 -24.98
C ALA A 185 -14.94 -1.86 -23.68
N ILE A 186 -15.67 -2.77 -23.02
CA ILE A 186 -16.35 -2.54 -21.74
C ILE A 186 -16.30 -3.79 -20.87
N HIS A 187 -16.38 -3.59 -19.55
CA HIS A 187 -16.64 -4.64 -18.58
C HIS A 187 -18.01 -4.42 -17.94
N LYS A 188 -18.70 -5.50 -17.56
CA LYS A 188 -19.96 -5.44 -16.83
C LYS A 188 -19.73 -5.57 -15.34
N GLU A 189 -20.50 -4.81 -14.56
CA GLU A 189 -20.51 -4.90 -13.10
C GLU A 189 -19.13 -4.74 -12.43
N PRO A 190 -18.29 -3.76 -12.84
CA PRO A 190 -17.02 -3.53 -12.16
C PRO A 190 -17.26 -3.00 -10.74
N GLY A 191 -16.27 -3.19 -9.88
CA GLY A 191 -16.31 -2.74 -8.49
C GLY A 191 -14.96 -2.84 -7.80
N MET A 192 -15.01 -3.05 -6.49
CA MET A 192 -13.83 -3.31 -5.66
C MET A 192 -13.95 -4.71 -5.10
N MET A 193 -12.85 -5.46 -5.01
CA MET A 193 -12.87 -6.74 -4.31
C MET A 193 -13.15 -6.51 -2.82
N ARG A 194 -13.97 -7.38 -2.20
CA ARG A 194 -14.37 -7.28 -0.78
C ARG A 194 -14.26 -8.63 -0.09
N GLY A 195 -13.91 -8.65 1.19
CA GLY A 195 -14.02 -9.80 2.09
C GLY A 195 -13.51 -11.13 1.51
N GLU A 196 -14.40 -12.11 1.37
CA GLU A 196 -14.10 -13.46 0.86
C GLU A 196 -13.45 -13.44 -0.53
N ALA A 197 -13.81 -12.49 -1.40
CA ALA A 197 -13.19 -12.37 -2.72
C ALA A 197 -11.70 -11.98 -2.62
N CYS A 198 -11.34 -11.12 -1.66
CA CYS A 198 -9.95 -10.76 -1.39
C CYS A 198 -9.17 -11.95 -0.81
N ILE A 199 -9.80 -12.73 0.08
CA ILE A 199 -9.21 -13.95 0.62
C ILE A 199 -8.98 -14.96 -0.52
N ALA A 200 -9.99 -15.21 -1.36
CA ALA A 200 -9.88 -16.09 -2.51
C ALA A 200 -8.80 -15.63 -3.50
N PHE A 201 -8.68 -14.33 -3.74
CA PHE A 201 -7.60 -13.75 -4.54
C PHE A 201 -6.23 -14.06 -3.93
N ALA A 202 -6.06 -13.82 -2.63
CA ALA A 202 -4.81 -14.11 -1.93
C ALA A 202 -4.44 -15.61 -2.05
N ARG A 203 -5.39 -16.52 -1.81
CA ARG A 203 -5.17 -17.97 -1.94
C ARG A 203 -4.82 -18.39 -3.36
N ARG A 204 -5.48 -17.82 -4.37
CA ARG A 204 -5.20 -18.10 -5.80
C ARG A 204 -3.75 -17.81 -6.16
N TRP A 205 -3.17 -16.75 -5.58
CA TRP A 205 -1.81 -16.30 -5.88
C TRP A 205 -0.78 -16.69 -4.82
N GLY A 206 -1.16 -17.51 -3.84
CA GLY A 206 -0.26 -17.95 -2.77
C GLY A 206 0.19 -16.83 -1.82
N LEU A 207 -0.62 -15.79 -1.66
CA LEU A 207 -0.32 -14.63 -0.81
C LEU A 207 -0.89 -14.80 0.60
N LYS A 208 -0.23 -14.17 1.56
CA LYS A 208 -0.78 -13.98 2.91
C LYS A 208 -1.85 -12.88 2.89
N VAL A 209 -2.90 -13.08 3.68
CA VAL A 209 -4.00 -12.11 3.81
C VAL A 209 -4.32 -11.84 5.28
N CYS A 210 -4.40 -10.58 5.67
CA CYS A 210 -4.70 -10.17 7.03
C CYS A 210 -5.55 -8.89 7.07
N THR A 211 -5.88 -8.42 8.27
CA THR A 211 -6.65 -7.18 8.47
C THR A 211 -5.82 -6.13 9.20
N ILE A 212 -6.13 -4.85 8.97
CA ILE A 212 -5.56 -3.74 9.74
C ILE A 212 -5.91 -3.87 11.23
N GLU A 213 -7.11 -4.36 11.57
CA GLU A 213 -7.51 -4.62 12.95
C GLU A 213 -6.53 -5.56 13.66
N ALA A 214 -6.23 -6.72 13.04
CA ALA A 214 -5.28 -7.69 13.60
C ALA A 214 -3.86 -7.12 13.69
N LEU A 215 -3.45 -6.29 12.72
CA LEU A 215 -2.17 -5.59 12.76
C LEU A 215 -2.09 -4.61 13.94
N VAL A 216 -3.15 -3.83 14.20
CA VAL A 216 -3.22 -2.93 15.36
C VAL A 216 -3.12 -3.72 16.66
N GLU A 217 -3.89 -4.80 16.81
CA GLU A 217 -3.83 -5.67 18.00
C GLU A 217 -2.41 -6.21 18.23
N TYR A 218 -1.74 -6.66 17.17
CA TYR A 218 -0.36 -7.14 17.24
C TYR A 218 0.61 -6.03 17.68
N VAL A 219 0.53 -4.83 17.09
CA VAL A 219 1.38 -3.70 17.45
C VAL A 219 1.12 -3.25 18.89
N GLU A 220 -0.12 -3.25 19.36
CA GLU A 220 -0.45 -2.93 20.75
C GLU A 220 0.11 -3.95 21.75
N GLN A 221 0.25 -5.22 21.37
CA GLN A 221 0.91 -6.24 22.21
C GLN A 221 2.43 -6.01 22.31
N VAL A 222 3.07 -5.53 21.24
CA VAL A 222 4.52 -5.29 21.19
C VAL A 222 4.89 -3.95 21.82
N ASP A 223 4.18 -2.88 21.45
CA ASP A 223 4.54 -1.49 21.76
C ASP A 223 3.60 -0.82 22.78
N GLY A 224 2.59 -1.54 23.27
CA GLY A 224 1.54 -0.99 24.11
C GLY A 224 0.49 -0.19 23.33
N LYS A 225 -0.61 0.17 24.00
CA LYS A 225 -1.64 1.05 23.44
C LYS A 225 -1.11 2.46 23.28
N LEU A 226 -1.49 3.13 22.20
CA LEU A 226 -1.17 4.54 22.04
C LEU A 226 -1.98 5.34 23.06
N GLU A 227 -1.30 5.97 24.02
CA GLU A 227 -1.94 6.93 24.93
C GLU A 227 -2.31 8.17 24.13
N ILE A 228 -3.58 8.26 23.74
CA ILE A 228 -4.13 9.51 23.23
C ILE A 228 -4.38 10.39 24.46
N ASN A 229 -3.38 11.18 24.84
CA ASN A 229 -3.62 12.30 25.76
C ASN A 229 -4.69 13.20 25.12
N GLY A 230 -5.81 13.34 25.82
CA GLY A 230 -7.10 13.69 25.24
C GLY A 230 -7.14 14.93 24.34
N SER A 231 -7.96 14.79 23.29
CA SER A 231 -8.86 15.79 22.70
C SER A 231 -8.31 17.17 22.33
N SER A 232 -8.23 17.43 21.02
CA SER A 232 -8.99 18.52 20.36
C SER A 232 -9.29 18.09 18.93
#